data_AF-A0A1X7FQN0-F1
#
_entry.id   AF-A0A1X7FQN0-F1
#
_cell.length_a   1.000
_cell.length_b   1.000
_cell.length_c   1.000
_cell.angle_alpha   90.00
_cell.angle_beta   90.00
_cell.angle_gamma   90.00
#
_symmetry.space_group_name_H-M   'P 1'
#
loop_
_entity.id
_entity.type
_entity.pdbx_description
1 polymer ?
#
loop_
_entity_poly.entity_id
_entity_poly.type
_entity_poly.pdbx_seq_one_letter_code
_entity_poly.pdbx_strand_id
1 'polypeptide(L)'
;MSGTTQRFFDARPESAGEARAFAAEALAGWGLSDRVEDIRLCVSELATNALVHGTAPGHGFLVRLDVDGEAVRLEVHDSRHRRPEARRAADMDVSGRGLTLVAALADDWGVQDRTPIGKVVWSLFKDTGGAAAMPTSPGSPPSSPPKSRALRS
;
A
#
# COMPACT_ATOMS: atom_id res chain seq x y z
N MET A 1 18.46 -1.26 -11.45
CA MET A 1 18.12 -2.69 -11.27
C MET A 1 16.61 -2.80 -11.21
N SER A 2 15.98 -3.73 -11.90
CA SER A 2 14.52 -3.91 -11.88
C SER A 2 14.16 -5.31 -11.40
N GLY A 3 13.16 -5.45 -10.54
CA GLY A 3 12.74 -6.73 -9.98
C GLY A 3 11.36 -6.65 -9.35
N THR A 4 10.67 -7.78 -9.30
CA THR A 4 9.33 -7.89 -8.72
C THR A 4 9.27 -9.10 -7.81
N THR A 5 8.65 -8.95 -6.65
CA THR A 5 8.27 -10.07 -5.78
C THR A 5 6.88 -9.86 -5.22
N GLN A 6 6.14 -10.94 -5.01
CA GLN A 6 4.82 -10.88 -4.42
C GLN A 6 4.52 -12.13 -3.59
N ARG A 7 3.70 -11.97 -2.55
CA ARG A 7 3.24 -13.07 -1.70
C ARG A 7 1.81 -12.82 -1.25
N PHE A 8 1.00 -13.87 -1.28
CA PHE A 8 -0.35 -13.87 -0.73
C PHE A 8 -0.31 -14.32 0.73
N PHE A 9 -1.12 -13.69 1.57
CA PHE A 9 -1.27 -14.00 2.98
C PHE A 9 -2.74 -14.20 3.32
N ASP A 10 -3.03 -15.28 4.04
CA ASP A 10 -4.37 -15.54 4.56
C ASP A 10 -4.76 -14.50 5.63
N ALA A 11 -6.05 -14.28 5.86
CA ALA A 11 -6.51 -13.37 6.90
C ALA A 11 -6.34 -13.94 8.32
N ARG A 12 -5.09 -13.94 8.81
CA ARG A 12 -4.71 -14.40 10.16
C ARG A 12 -3.98 -13.29 10.92
N PRO A 13 -4.05 -13.26 12.27
CA PRO A 13 -3.37 -12.25 13.09
C PRO A 13 -1.86 -12.14 12.82
N GLU A 14 -1.21 -13.25 12.48
CA GLU A 14 0.24 -13.33 12.24
C GLU A 14 0.64 -12.74 10.88
N SER A 15 -0.29 -12.64 9.94
CA SER A 15 0.01 -12.31 8.54
C SER A 15 0.52 -10.90 8.32
N ALA A 16 0.19 -9.93 9.18
CA ALA A 16 0.82 -8.61 9.16
C ALA A 16 2.32 -8.69 9.51
N GLY A 17 2.70 -9.57 10.45
CA GLY A 17 4.10 -9.84 10.77
C GLY A 17 4.84 -10.52 9.63
N GLU A 18 4.23 -11.55 9.04
CA GLU A 18 4.78 -12.29 7.90
C GLU A 18 4.97 -11.37 6.67
N ALA A 19 4.03 -10.46 6.42
CA ALA A 19 4.13 -9.46 5.34
C ALA A 19 5.29 -8.49 5.55
N ARG A 20 5.50 -8.01 6.78
CA ARG A 20 6.65 -7.16 7.11
C ARG A 20 7.99 -7.86 6.91
N ALA A 21 8.08 -9.13 7.31
CA ALA A 21 9.29 -9.93 7.13
C ALA A 21 9.60 -10.14 5.64
N PHE A 22 8.57 -10.50 4.86
CA PHE A 22 8.66 -10.63 3.42
C PHE A 22 9.18 -9.36 2.72
N ALA A 23 8.69 -8.19 3.13
CA ALA A 23 9.15 -6.91 2.56
C ALA A 23 10.62 -6.62 2.92
N ALA A 24 11.02 -6.88 4.16
CA ALA A 24 12.41 -6.69 4.60
C ALA A 24 13.37 -7.62 3.84
N GLU A 25 13.01 -8.89 3.65
CA GLU A 25 13.79 -9.86 2.88
C GLU A 25 13.96 -9.42 1.42
N ALA A 26 12.88 -8.93 0.79
CA ALA A 26 12.91 -8.43 -0.58
C ALA A 26 13.86 -7.24 -0.76
N LEU A 27 13.74 -6.24 0.11
CA LEU A 27 14.57 -5.03 0.08
C LEU A 27 16.05 -5.34 0.33
N ALA A 28 16.34 -6.22 1.30
CA ALA A 28 17.69 -6.69 1.55
C ALA A 28 18.27 -7.43 0.33
N GLY A 29 17.46 -8.26 -0.34
CA GLY A 29 17.85 -8.94 -1.58
C GLY A 29 18.13 -7.99 -2.76
N TRP A 30 17.57 -6.78 -2.73
CA TRP A 30 17.82 -5.73 -3.72
C TRP A 30 18.90 -4.72 -3.30
N GLY A 31 19.44 -4.85 -2.08
CA GLY A 31 20.48 -3.96 -1.56
C GLY A 31 19.99 -2.56 -1.17
N LEU A 32 18.68 -2.38 -0.95
CA LEU A 32 18.10 -1.11 -0.54
C LEU A 32 18.00 -1.03 0.99
N SER A 33 18.60 0.00 1.60
CA SER A 33 18.66 0.17 3.06
C SER A 33 17.86 1.36 3.59
N ASP A 34 17.78 2.46 2.83
CA ASP A 34 17.44 3.77 3.40
C ASP A 34 15.95 3.92 3.70
N ARG A 35 15.09 3.22 2.95
CA ARG A 35 13.63 3.26 3.09
C ARG A 35 13.03 1.99 3.71
N VAL A 36 13.86 1.09 4.25
CA VAL A 36 13.41 -0.22 4.74
C VAL A 36 12.37 -0.09 5.84
N GLU A 37 12.62 0.74 6.86
CA GLU A 37 11.67 0.88 7.97
C GLU A 37 10.37 1.57 7.55
N ASP A 38 10.45 2.59 6.67
CA ASP A 38 9.26 3.25 6.13
C ASP A 38 8.36 2.26 5.38
N ILE A 39 8.96 1.43 4.52
CA ILE A 39 8.25 0.42 3.74
C ILE A 39 7.67 -0.65 4.66
N ARG A 40 8.43 -1.14 5.65
CA ARG A 40 7.94 -2.12 6.64
C ARG A 40 6.75 -1.59 7.43
N LEU A 41 6.78 -0.33 7.82
CA LEU A 41 5.68 0.28 8.56
C LEU A 41 4.44 0.44 7.69
N CYS A 42 4.61 0.91 6.45
CA CYS A 42 3.53 1.00 5.47
C CYS A 42 2.91 -0.38 5.18
N VAL A 43 3.71 -1.42 5.00
CA VAL A 43 3.23 -2.81 4.83
C VAL A 43 2.40 -3.24 6.03
N SER A 44 2.84 -2.94 7.26
CA SER A 44 2.09 -3.27 8.48
C SER A 44 0.72 -2.63 8.49
N GLU A 45 0.64 -1.32 8.26
CA GLU A 45 -0.61 -0.56 8.31
C GLU A 45 -1.57 -1.02 7.21
N LEU A 46 -1.05 -1.24 5.98
CA LEU A 46 -1.86 -1.70 4.86
C LEU A 46 -2.34 -3.15 5.05
N ALA A 47 -1.50 -4.04 5.55
CA ALA A 47 -1.89 -5.41 5.88
C ALA A 47 -2.93 -5.45 7.01
N THR A 48 -2.74 -4.65 8.07
CA THR A 48 -3.73 -4.53 9.16
C THR A 48 -5.05 -3.97 8.65
N ASN A 49 -5.03 -2.95 7.79
CA ASN A 49 -6.23 -2.43 7.16
C ASN A 49 -6.94 -3.51 6.32
N ALA A 50 -6.19 -4.32 5.57
CA ALA A 50 -6.75 -5.43 4.81
C ALA A 50 -7.37 -6.51 5.70
N LEU A 51 -6.72 -6.85 6.83
CA LEU A 51 -7.23 -7.82 7.81
C LEU A 51 -8.51 -7.32 8.51
N VAL A 52 -8.52 -6.06 8.94
CA VAL A 52 -9.62 -5.45 9.73
C VAL A 52 -10.83 -5.10 8.87
N HIS A 53 -10.62 -4.72 7.60
CA HIS A 53 -11.70 -4.26 6.71
C HIS A 53 -12.04 -5.26 5.59
N GLY A 54 -11.22 -6.28 5.35
CA GLY A 54 -11.45 -7.36 4.37
C GLY A 54 -12.24 -8.55 4.91
N THR A 55 -12.95 -8.36 6.03
CA THR A 55 -13.53 -9.37 6.96
C THR A 55 -14.67 -10.23 6.41
N ALA A 56 -14.49 -10.86 5.25
CA ALA A 56 -15.21 -12.08 4.94
C ALA A 56 -14.28 -13.28 5.29
N PRO A 57 -14.80 -14.35 5.93
CA PRO A 57 -14.01 -15.55 6.19
C PRO A 57 -13.54 -16.21 4.89
N GLY A 58 -12.25 -16.59 4.82
CA GLY A 58 -11.65 -17.19 3.61
C GLY A 58 -11.01 -16.19 2.63
N HIS A 59 -10.84 -14.94 3.06
CA HIS A 59 -10.18 -13.90 2.29
C HIS A 59 -8.75 -13.66 2.82
N GLY A 60 -7.95 -12.95 2.04
CA GLY A 60 -6.56 -12.63 2.39
C GLY A 60 -6.12 -11.37 1.68
N PHE A 61 -4.82 -11.19 1.53
CA PHE A 61 -4.27 -10.06 0.80
C PHE A 61 -2.99 -10.45 0.07
N LEU A 62 -2.74 -9.78 -1.06
CA LEU A 62 -1.48 -9.92 -1.78
C LEU A 62 -0.63 -8.70 -1.49
N VAL A 63 0.63 -8.92 -1.08
CA VAL A 63 1.65 -7.87 -1.06
C VAL A 63 2.54 -8.05 -2.28
N ARG A 64 2.71 -6.98 -3.04
CA ARG A 64 3.60 -6.92 -4.20
C ARG A 64 4.57 -5.77 -4.03
N LEU A 65 5.83 -6.05 -4.29
CA LEU A 65 6.91 -5.07 -4.33
C LEU A 65 7.54 -5.11 -5.71
N ASP A 66 7.69 -3.94 -6.31
CA ASP A 66 8.54 -3.73 -7.47
C ASP A 66 9.69 -2.80 -7.09
N VAL A 67 10.88 -3.13 -7.57
CA VAL A 67 12.00 -2.20 -7.62
C VAL A 67 12.26 -1.82 -9.07
N ASP A 68 12.49 -0.54 -9.31
CA ASP A 68 13.00 0.00 -10.57
C ASP A 68 14.03 1.10 -10.28
N GLY A 69 15.30 0.76 -10.47
CA GLY A 69 16.42 1.61 -10.09
C GLY A 69 16.47 1.77 -8.58
N GLU A 70 16.23 3.00 -8.12
CA GLU A 70 16.17 3.42 -6.72
C GLU A 70 14.72 3.62 -6.24
N ALA A 71 13.72 3.32 -7.08
CA ALA A 71 12.33 3.43 -6.68
C ALA A 71 11.75 2.06 -6.29
N VAL A 72 11.04 2.02 -5.15
CA VAL A 72 10.26 0.87 -4.71
C VAL A 72 8.79 1.22 -4.75
N ARG A 73 8.00 0.40 -5.45
CA ARG A 73 6.55 0.45 -5.42
C ARG A 73 6.02 -0.70 -4.57
N LEU A 74 5.30 -0.36 -3.51
CA LEU A 74 4.52 -1.29 -2.69
C LEU A 74 3.07 -1.28 -3.16
N GLU A 75 2.49 -2.46 -3.29
CA GLU A 75 1.06 -2.63 -3.51
C GLU A 75 0.50 -3.67 -2.55
N VAL A 76 -0.63 -3.35 -1.92
CA VAL A 76 -1.41 -4.28 -1.11
C VAL A 76 -2.79 -4.42 -1.73
N HIS A 77 -3.12 -5.65 -2.15
CA HIS A 77 -4.36 -5.98 -2.81
C HIS A 77 -5.28 -6.68 -1.80
N ASP A 78 -6.44 -6.11 -1.52
CA ASP A 78 -7.50 -6.77 -0.74
C ASP A 78 -8.27 -7.71 -1.67
N SER A 79 -8.30 -9.01 -1.37
CA SER A 79 -9.08 -9.99 -2.12
C SER A 79 -10.54 -9.99 -1.69
N ARG A 80 -11.26 -8.88 -1.88
CA ARG A 80 -12.73 -8.89 -1.76
C ARG A 80 -13.33 -9.71 -2.90
N HIS A 81 -13.82 -10.92 -2.62
CA HIS A 81 -14.79 -11.61 -3.46
C HIS A 81 -16.20 -11.39 -2.90
N ARG A 82 -16.83 -10.25 -3.16
CA ARG A 82 -18.29 -10.12 -3.00
C ARG A 82 -18.90 -9.62 -4.31
N ARG A 83 -19.96 -10.31 -4.77
CA ARG A 83 -20.94 -9.71 -5.68
C ARG A 83 -21.36 -8.34 -5.08
N PRO A 84 -21.43 -7.27 -5.88
CA PRO A 84 -21.78 -5.95 -5.37
C PRO A 84 -23.25 -5.94 -4.99
N GLU A 85 -23.57 -6.28 -3.74
CA GLU A 85 -24.74 -5.69 -3.11
C GLU A 85 -24.40 -4.23 -2.85
N ALA A 86 -25.21 -3.33 -3.41
CA ALA A 86 -25.03 -1.90 -3.42
C ALA A 86 -24.92 -1.32 -1.99
N ARG A 87 -23.75 -1.43 -1.37
CA ARG A 87 -23.39 -0.65 -0.19
C ARG A 87 -22.87 0.68 -0.68
N ARG A 88 -23.66 1.71 -0.37
CA ARG A 88 -23.45 3.14 -0.63
C ARG A 88 -22.01 3.58 -0.32
N ALA A 89 -21.63 4.68 -0.96
CA ALA A 89 -20.40 5.47 -0.86
C ALA A 89 -19.92 5.89 0.56
N ALA A 90 -20.46 5.30 1.62
CA ALA A 90 -20.03 5.49 3.01
C ALA A 90 -18.73 4.74 3.36
N ASP A 91 -18.37 3.68 2.62
CA ASP A 91 -17.12 2.92 2.84
C ASP A 91 -15.90 3.54 2.10
N MET A 92 -16.02 4.80 1.63
CA MET A 92 -14.86 5.62 1.25
C MET A 92 -14.15 6.22 2.47
N ASP A 93 -14.73 6.07 3.66
CA ASP A 93 -14.02 6.25 4.91
C ASP A 93 -13.09 5.05 5.08
N VAL A 94 -11.93 5.11 4.42
CA VAL A 94 -10.78 4.32 4.85
C VAL A 94 -10.42 4.86 6.22
N SER A 95 -11.09 4.32 7.23
CA SER A 95 -10.99 4.78 8.59
C SER A 95 -9.54 4.66 9.06
N GLY A 96 -8.91 5.80 9.32
CA GLY A 96 -7.91 5.89 10.37
C GLY A 96 -6.43 5.92 9.96
N ARG A 97 -5.65 6.18 11.01
CA ARG A 97 -4.22 6.49 11.12
C ARG A 97 -3.28 5.78 10.11
N GLY A 98 -3.61 4.57 9.67
CA GLY A 98 -2.77 3.81 8.74
C GLY A 98 -2.55 4.48 7.38
N LEU A 99 -3.59 5.06 6.76
CA LEU A 99 -3.39 5.82 5.51
C LEU A 99 -2.70 7.16 5.75
N THR A 100 -2.90 7.79 6.91
CA THR A 100 -2.16 9.00 7.28
C THR A 100 -0.67 8.71 7.39
N LEU A 101 -0.31 7.54 7.92
CA LEU A 101 1.07 7.09 8.01
C LEU A 101 1.66 6.82 6.62
N VAL A 102 0.93 6.11 5.76
CA VAL A 102 1.36 5.89 4.36
C VAL A 102 1.55 7.21 3.63
N ALA A 103 0.63 8.16 3.79
CA ALA A 103 0.72 9.48 3.18
C ALA A 103 1.89 10.32 3.72
N ALA A 104 2.32 10.07 4.96
CA ALA A 104 3.44 10.78 5.58
C ALA A 104 4.80 10.20 5.18
N LEU A 105 4.88 8.90 4.88
CA LEU A 105 6.13 8.21 4.58
C LEU A 105 6.37 8.01 3.08
N ALA A 106 5.32 7.83 2.28
CA ALA A 106 5.47 7.59 0.85
C ALA A 106 5.71 8.89 0.07
N ASP A 107 6.53 8.82 -0.97
CA ASP A 107 6.74 9.93 -1.91
C ASP A 107 5.52 10.15 -2.82
N ASP A 108 4.78 9.07 -3.09
CA ASP A 108 3.49 9.10 -3.77
C ASP A 108 2.66 7.88 -3.33
N TRP A 109 1.33 8.00 -3.33
CA TRP A 109 0.46 6.90 -2.95
C TRP A 109 -0.94 7.07 -3.53
N GLY A 110 -1.68 5.98 -3.58
CA GLY A 110 -3.06 6.04 -4.02
C GLY A 110 -3.84 4.77 -3.75
N VAL A 111 -5.13 4.86 -4.05
CA VAL A 111 -6.06 3.74 -3.99
C VAL A 111 -6.66 3.56 -5.38
N GLN A 112 -6.60 2.34 -5.90
CA GLN A 112 -7.17 1.98 -7.18
C GLN A 112 -8.18 0.85 -7.00
N ASP A 113 -9.33 0.96 -7.64
CA ASP A 113 -10.29 -0.14 -7.71
C ASP A 113 -9.73 -1.25 -8.61
N ARG A 114 -9.85 -2.50 -8.15
CA ARG A 114 -9.46 -3.66 -8.95
C ARG A 114 -10.69 -4.17 -9.70
N THR A 115 -10.61 -4.18 -11.03
CA THR A 115 -11.64 -4.81 -11.89
C THR A 115 -11.38 -6.32 -11.95
N PRO A 116 -12.39 -7.20 -11.76
CA PRO A 116 -13.80 -6.91 -11.50
C PRO A 116 -14.17 -6.66 -10.02
N ILE A 117 -13.34 -7.07 -9.04
CA ILE A 117 -13.58 -6.81 -7.60
C ILE A 117 -12.25 -6.66 -6.85
N GLY A 118 -12.19 -5.73 -5.90
CA GLY A 118 -11.10 -5.54 -4.95
C GLY A 118 -10.62 -4.10 -4.88
N LYS A 119 -9.66 -3.83 -3.99
CA LYS A 119 -8.96 -2.54 -3.92
C LYS A 119 -7.47 -2.80 -3.86
N VAL A 120 -6.70 -1.95 -4.53
CA VAL A 120 -5.25 -1.91 -4.42
C VAL A 120 -4.89 -0.60 -3.76
N VAL A 121 -4.20 -0.67 -2.63
CA VAL A 121 -3.52 0.49 -2.06
C VAL A 121 -2.07 0.39 -2.46
N TRP A 122 -1.54 1.44 -3.09
CA TRP A 122 -0.17 1.48 -3.54
C TRP A 122 0.56 2.68 -2.95
N SER A 123 1.85 2.51 -2.72
CA SER A 123 2.77 3.57 -2.30
C SER A 123 4.10 3.44 -3.03
N LEU A 124 4.73 4.58 -3.30
CA LEU A 124 5.99 4.71 -3.98
C LEU A 124 7.01 5.34 -3.03
N PHE A 125 8.19 4.75 -2.98
CA PHE A 125 9.32 5.22 -2.19
C PHE A 125 10.49 5.40 -3.14
N LYS A 126 11.01 6.61 -3.23
CA LYS A 126 12.26 6.89 -3.93
C LYS A 126 13.37 6.81 -2.90
N ASP A 127 14.33 5.94 -3.15
CA ASP A 127 15.59 5.98 -2.44
C ASP A 127 16.29 7.28 -2.87
N THR A 128 16.46 8.19 -1.90
CA THR A 128 17.22 9.41 -2.15
C THR A 128 18.64 9.05 -1.77
N GLY A 129 19.34 8.33 -2.65
CA GLY A 129 20.70 7.88 -2.40
C GLY A 129 21.50 9.00 -1.76
N GLY A 130 21.90 8.81 -0.50
CA GLY A 130 22.34 9.82 0.45
C GLY A 130 22.83 11.15 -0.14
N ALA A 131 21.91 12.05 -0.43
CA ALA A 131 22.19 13.46 -0.60
C ALA A 131 21.34 14.18 0.44
N ALA A 132 22.02 14.64 1.50
CA ALA A 132 21.44 15.48 2.54
C ALA A 132 20.74 16.70 1.91
N ALA A 133 19.44 16.58 1.65
CA ALA A 133 18.59 17.68 1.30
C ALA A 133 18.03 18.26 2.61
N MET A 134 18.47 19.48 2.89
CA MET A 134 18.04 20.35 3.99
C MET A 134 16.52 20.38 4.15
N PRO A 135 16.00 20.64 5.37
CA PRO A 135 14.56 20.73 5.60
C PRO A 135 14.01 21.95 4.85
N THR A 136 13.38 21.70 3.70
CA THR A 136 12.46 22.66 3.11
C THR A 136 11.10 22.43 3.75
N SER A 137 10.53 23.52 4.27
CA SER A 137 9.25 23.60 4.98
C SER A 137 8.15 22.70 4.39
N PRO A 138 7.23 22.19 5.23
CA PRO A 138 6.19 21.25 4.78
C PRO A 138 5.27 21.93 3.75
N GLY A 139 5.44 21.54 2.49
CA GLY A 139 4.48 21.79 1.42
C GLY A 139 3.14 21.16 1.80
N SER A 140 2.07 21.92 1.58
CA SER A 140 0.69 21.54 1.88
C SER A 140 0.35 20.12 1.42
N PRO A 141 -0.50 19.38 2.16
CA PRO A 141 -0.90 18.04 1.76
C PRO A 141 -1.49 18.08 0.34
N PRO A 142 -1.16 17.10 -0.54
CA PRO A 142 -1.83 17.00 -1.83
C PRO A 142 -3.34 16.88 -1.58
N SER A 143 -4.08 17.77 -2.21
CA SER A 143 -5.54 17.84 -2.13
C SER A 143 -6.14 16.47 -2.47
N SER A 144 -7.19 16.12 -1.72
CA SER A 144 -8.10 14.98 -1.88
C SER A 144 -8.06 14.23 -3.22
N PRO A 145 -8.24 12.89 -3.21
CA PRO A 145 -8.22 12.08 -4.43
C PRO A 145 -9.16 12.65 -5.49
N PRO A 146 -8.75 12.68 -6.79
CA PRO A 146 -9.57 13.25 -7.84
C PRO A 146 -10.90 12.49 -7.92
N LYS A 147 -12.00 13.24 -7.84
CA LYS A 147 -13.36 12.72 -8.03
C LYS A 147 -13.42 12.02 -9.38
N SER A 148 -13.72 10.72 -9.34
CA SER A 148 -13.95 9.87 -10.49
C SER A 148 -14.96 10.53 -11.43
N ARG A 149 -14.48 10.98 -12.60
CA ARG A 149 -15.32 11.48 -13.68
C ARG A 149 -15.99 10.26 -14.33
N ALA A 150 -17.25 10.05 -14.00
CA ALA A 150 -18.12 9.09 -14.70
C ALA A 150 -18.19 9.49 -16.17
N LEU A 151 -17.60 8.68 -17.05
CA LEU A 151 -17.88 8.70 -18.48
C LEU A 151 -19.26 8.08 -18.68
N ARG A 152 -20.25 8.94 -18.94
CA ARG A 152 -21.51 8.56 -19.56
C ARG A 152 -21.26 8.34 -21.05
N SER A 153 -21.70 7.21 -21.58
CA SER A 153 -22.20 7.05 -22.94
C SER A 153 -23.37 6.08 -22.88
#